data_AF-A0A812Y2J8-F1
#
_entry.id   AF-A0A812Y2J8-F1
#
_cell.length_a   1.000
_cell.length_b   1.000
_cell.length_c   1.000
_cell.angle_alpha   90.00
_cell.angle_beta   90.00
_cell.angle_gamma   90.00
#
_symmetry.space_group_name_H-M   'P 1'
#
loop_
_entity.id
_entity.type
_entity.pdbx_description
1 polymer ?
#
loop_
_entity_poly.entity_id
_entity_poly.type
_entity_poly.pdbx_seq_one_letter_code
_entity_poly.pdbx_strand_id
1 'polypeptide(L)'
;VSLKVPEPEHPRRVRKEYTSSDTESGKPHHKHINANQLLHALSSEDDVRLGAYMVAAYDDDDDLDVLMKPQETESEHRARLSKMTRLERIADWFESAQYEMLIAAVLCFNVLWMALEAQVDGYRSGHTIGVFETVVVSDATWAVWEIVFAIGDITFTAFFVLDVLVRIAILRCKFWKVPMNYIDVAVSGTSLLEIVLFYALSANLAVNPILFRLLRIGKLARAIRMITMNSVLASLHLLIRCLAASTNILFWTFCLIAFFQCVSGMVANTLCRDFINDENQSLQVREDVFRYYGTFSRTFLSMFELLFANWSPPCRVLVENISEWFSVYFLLYRCVLGYAVLNVVSAVFVQQTMKTASSDEELAFKQKERAARATP
;
A
#
# COMPACT_ATOMS: atom_id res chain seq x y z
N VAL A 1 61.54 -40.75 10.66
CA VAL A 1 61.35 -40.14 12.00
C VAL A 1 60.11 -39.27 11.92
N SER A 2 59.02 -39.71 12.52
CA SER A 2 57.68 -39.11 12.40
C SER A 2 57.60 -37.84 13.25
N LEU A 3 57.34 -36.69 12.62
CA LEU A 3 57.16 -35.41 13.30
C LEU A 3 55.71 -35.30 13.83
N LYS A 4 55.62 -35.07 15.13
CA LYS A 4 54.41 -35.04 15.96
C LYS A 4 53.84 -33.62 15.94
N VAL A 5 52.59 -33.47 15.48
CA VAL A 5 51.83 -32.20 15.52
C VAL A 5 51.17 -32.06 16.90
N PRO A 6 51.18 -30.88 17.57
CA PRO A 6 50.49 -30.70 18.85
C PRO A 6 48.98 -30.47 18.67
N GLU A 7 48.17 -31.05 19.57
CA GLU A 7 46.73 -30.80 19.71
C GLU A 7 46.43 -29.38 20.23
N PRO A 8 45.28 -28.76 19.86
CA PRO A 8 44.81 -27.53 20.46
C PRO A 8 44.04 -27.78 21.78
N GLU A 9 44.36 -26.98 22.81
CA GLU A 9 43.72 -26.99 24.13
C GLU A 9 42.22 -26.60 24.08
N HIS A 10 41.38 -27.35 24.81
CA HIS A 10 39.99 -27.00 25.10
C HIS A 10 39.89 -25.81 26.08
N PRO A 11 38.99 -24.84 25.88
CA PRO A 11 38.72 -23.82 26.89
C PRO A 11 37.91 -24.38 28.06
N ARG A 12 38.42 -24.17 29.28
CA ARG A 12 37.81 -24.53 30.56
C ARG A 12 36.42 -23.91 30.73
N ARG A 13 35.41 -24.75 31.06
CA ARG A 13 34.09 -24.31 31.53
C ARG A 13 34.21 -23.61 32.89
N VAL A 14 33.90 -22.31 32.93
CA VAL A 14 33.62 -21.60 34.18
C VAL A 14 32.14 -21.81 34.53
N ARG A 15 31.90 -22.56 35.61
CA ARG A 15 30.58 -22.81 36.19
C ARG A 15 30.15 -21.56 36.98
N LYS A 16 29.15 -20.82 36.51
CA LYS A 16 28.45 -19.84 37.35
C LYS A 16 27.34 -20.57 38.10
N GLU A 17 27.45 -20.63 39.41
CA GLU A 17 26.36 -21.02 40.32
C GLU A 17 25.26 -19.95 40.25
N TYR A 18 24.03 -20.36 39.96
CA TYR A 18 22.84 -19.55 40.14
C TYR A 18 22.17 -20.01 41.43
N THR A 19 22.23 -19.17 42.46
CA THR A 19 21.47 -19.34 43.69
C THR A 19 19.99 -19.16 43.40
N SER A 20 19.19 -20.09 43.92
CA SER A 20 17.73 -20.06 43.87
C SER A 20 17.17 -19.02 44.85
N SER A 21 16.68 -17.90 44.33
CA SER A 21 15.64 -17.11 44.97
C SER A 21 14.97 -16.26 43.88
N ASP A 22 13.64 -16.18 43.95
CA ASP A 22 12.76 -15.31 43.16
C ASP A 22 11.95 -16.01 42.06
N THR A 23 11.23 -17.06 42.46
CA THR A 23 9.86 -17.28 41.97
C THR A 23 8.93 -16.26 42.62
N GLU A 24 8.52 -15.21 41.91
CA GLU A 24 7.15 -14.68 41.94
C GLU A 24 6.93 -13.51 40.95
N SER A 25 5.77 -13.56 40.27
CA SER A 25 5.15 -12.54 39.40
C SER A 25 5.43 -12.63 37.89
N GLY A 26 4.54 -13.35 37.20
CA GLY A 26 4.37 -13.28 35.75
C GLY A 26 3.66 -11.99 35.33
N LYS A 27 4.44 -10.98 34.96
CA LYS A 27 4.01 -9.85 34.12
C LYS A 27 5.01 -9.68 32.96
N PRO A 28 4.55 -9.36 31.73
CA PRO A 28 5.46 -9.12 30.63
C PRO A 28 6.31 -7.88 30.94
N HIS A 29 7.62 -8.06 31.06
CA HIS A 29 8.54 -6.94 31.16
C HIS A 29 8.62 -6.25 29.80
N HIS A 30 7.90 -5.14 29.63
CA HIS A 30 8.27 -4.15 28.61
C HIS A 30 9.71 -3.72 28.88
N LYS A 31 10.65 -4.14 28.02
CA LYS A 31 12.01 -3.62 28.03
C LYS A 31 11.94 -2.14 27.64
N HIS A 32 12.02 -1.25 28.62
CA HIS A 32 12.27 0.15 28.37
C HIS A 32 13.61 0.29 27.65
N ILE A 33 13.56 0.67 26.39
CA ILE A 33 14.74 0.88 25.53
C ILE A 33 15.44 2.14 26.03
N ASN A 34 16.64 1.95 26.59
CA ASN A 34 17.46 3.06 27.09
C ASN A 34 18.20 3.72 25.91
N ALA A 35 18.13 5.05 25.78
CA ALA A 35 18.74 5.82 24.69
C ALA A 35 20.25 5.52 24.52
N ASN A 36 20.94 5.19 25.60
CA ASN A 36 22.36 4.82 25.55
C ASN A 36 22.62 3.46 24.87
N GLN A 37 21.67 2.53 24.91
CA GLN A 37 21.79 1.25 24.20
C GLN A 37 21.54 1.41 22.70
N LEU A 38 20.63 2.32 22.33
CA LEU A 38 20.33 2.65 20.93
C LEU A 38 21.51 3.36 20.26
N LEU A 39 22.15 4.30 20.96
CA LEU A 39 23.34 5.00 20.51
C LEU A 39 24.54 4.06 20.32
N HIS A 40 24.68 3.05 21.17
CA HIS A 40 25.76 2.06 21.06
C HIS A 40 25.55 1.06 19.91
N ALA A 41 24.31 0.84 19.47
CA ALA A 41 24.00 0.04 18.29
C ALA A 41 24.17 0.83 16.99
N LEU A 42 23.93 2.16 17.02
CA LEU A 42 24.17 3.07 15.90
C LEU A 42 25.68 3.35 15.66
N SER A 43 26.53 3.17 16.68
CA SER A 43 27.98 3.39 16.57
C SER A 43 28.78 2.17 16.15
N SER A 44 28.18 0.97 16.14
CA SER A 44 28.81 -0.23 15.59
C SER A 44 28.44 -0.38 14.12
N GLU A 45 29.43 -0.38 13.22
CA GLU A 45 29.31 -0.60 11.76
C GLU A 45 28.81 -2.02 11.37
N ASP A 46 28.11 -2.72 12.27
CA ASP A 46 27.53 -4.03 12.03
C ASP A 46 26.06 -3.87 11.62
N ASP A 47 25.79 -3.62 10.32
CA ASP A 47 24.44 -3.59 9.73
C ASP A 47 23.60 -4.84 10.07
N VAL A 48 24.28 -5.96 10.33
CA VAL A 48 23.68 -7.24 10.76
C VAL A 48 23.03 -7.13 12.13
N ARG A 49 23.63 -6.37 13.06
CA ARG A 49 23.08 -6.17 14.42
C ARG A 49 21.92 -5.20 14.41
N LEU A 50 22.01 -4.11 13.65
CA LEU A 50 20.89 -3.16 13.51
C LEU A 50 19.66 -3.84 12.87
N GLY A 51 19.89 -4.70 11.86
CA GLY A 51 18.86 -5.55 11.28
C GLY A 51 18.25 -6.52 12.30
N ALA A 52 19.07 -7.19 13.12
CA ALA A 52 18.58 -8.07 14.18
C ALA A 52 17.80 -7.32 15.28
N TYR A 53 18.19 -6.08 15.60
CA TYR A 53 17.50 -5.23 16.57
C TYR A 53 16.18 -4.67 16.02
N MET A 54 16.11 -4.31 14.74
CA MET A 54 14.85 -3.92 14.11
C MET A 54 13.90 -5.13 13.99
N VAL A 55 14.41 -6.30 13.64
CA VAL A 55 13.62 -7.55 13.64
C VAL A 55 13.11 -7.88 15.04
N ALA A 56 13.92 -7.73 16.08
CA ALA A 56 13.49 -7.94 17.48
C ALA A 56 12.53 -6.85 18.02
N ALA A 57 12.51 -5.67 17.41
CA ALA A 57 11.54 -4.60 17.71
C ALA A 57 10.25 -4.73 16.89
N TYR A 58 10.24 -5.58 15.86
CA TYR A 58 9.11 -5.87 14.98
C TYR A 58 8.57 -7.31 15.17
N ASP A 59 9.13 -8.04 16.15
CA ASP A 59 8.65 -9.34 16.62
C ASP A 59 7.38 -9.11 17.45
N ASP A 60 6.33 -8.61 16.80
CA ASP A 60 4.97 -8.71 17.33
C ASP A 60 4.58 -10.18 17.19
N ASP A 61 4.78 -10.94 18.27
CA ASP A 61 4.30 -12.32 18.44
C ASP A 61 2.81 -12.49 18.03
N ASP A 62 2.03 -11.40 18.10
CA ASP A 62 0.60 -11.34 17.74
C ASP A 62 0.31 -11.64 16.25
N ASP A 63 1.22 -11.32 15.34
CA ASP A 63 0.98 -11.39 13.89
C ASP A 63 1.26 -12.80 13.31
N LEU A 64 1.91 -13.64 14.10
CA LEU A 64 2.36 -14.99 13.73
C LEU A 64 1.53 -16.09 14.39
N ASP A 65 0.97 -15.83 15.58
CA ASP A 65 -0.03 -16.69 16.22
C ASP A 65 -1.30 -16.82 15.36
N VAL A 66 -1.59 -15.83 14.51
CA VAL A 66 -2.68 -15.87 13.53
C VAL A 66 -2.41 -16.88 12.41
N LEU A 67 -1.16 -17.05 11.99
CA LEU A 67 -0.74 -17.99 10.94
C LEU A 67 -0.55 -19.44 11.46
N MET A 68 -0.37 -19.61 12.77
CA MET A 68 -0.09 -20.91 13.42
C MET A 68 -1.25 -21.48 14.24
N LYS A 69 -2.50 -21.04 14.03
CA LYS A 69 -3.64 -21.78 14.60
C LYS A 69 -3.56 -23.25 14.14
N PRO A 70 -3.54 -24.23 15.06
CA PRO A 70 -3.64 -25.63 14.69
C PRO A 70 -4.85 -25.78 13.75
N GLN A 71 -4.67 -26.44 12.60
CA GLN A 71 -5.82 -26.84 11.79
C GLN A 71 -6.68 -27.75 12.68
N GLU A 72 -7.76 -27.19 13.25
CA GLU A 72 -8.74 -27.94 14.03
C GLU A 72 -9.13 -29.15 13.19
N THR A 73 -8.93 -30.36 13.73
CA THR A 73 -9.39 -31.56 13.03
C THR A 73 -10.91 -31.46 12.85
N GLU A 74 -11.45 -32.00 11.76
CA GLU A 74 -12.88 -31.90 11.46
C GLU A 74 -13.75 -32.44 12.62
N SER A 75 -13.22 -33.38 13.39
CA SER A 75 -13.77 -33.91 14.65
C SER A 75 -13.78 -32.89 15.80
N GLU A 76 -12.70 -32.14 16.01
CA GLU A 76 -12.61 -31.12 17.07
C GLU A 76 -13.50 -29.92 16.77
N HIS A 77 -13.55 -29.50 15.50
CA HIS A 77 -14.43 -28.43 15.05
C HIS A 77 -15.91 -28.79 15.29
N ARG A 78 -16.32 -30.02 14.96
CA ARG A 78 -17.68 -30.53 15.22
C ARG A 78 -17.99 -30.64 16.73
N ALA A 79 -17.02 -31.09 17.53
CA ALA A 79 -17.17 -31.19 18.98
C ALA A 79 -17.34 -29.80 19.63
N ARG A 80 -16.58 -28.81 19.17
CA ARG A 80 -16.71 -27.40 19.59
C ARG A 80 -18.07 -26.82 19.19
N LEU A 81 -18.47 -26.95 17.92
CA LEU A 81 -19.77 -26.50 17.41
C LEU A 81 -20.96 -27.05 18.21
N SER A 82 -20.86 -28.30 18.68
CA SER A 82 -21.91 -28.94 19.48
C SER A 82 -22.12 -28.28 20.85
N LYS A 83 -21.07 -27.69 21.42
CA LYS A 83 -21.08 -27.02 22.74
C LYS A 83 -21.45 -25.53 22.68
N MET A 84 -21.41 -24.92 21.49
CA MET A 84 -21.65 -23.49 21.31
C MET A 84 -23.14 -23.13 21.31
N THR A 85 -23.45 -22.03 21.99
CA THR A 85 -24.77 -21.38 21.94
C THR A 85 -25.06 -20.84 20.53
N ARG A 86 -26.34 -20.58 20.23
CA ARG A 86 -26.73 -20.06 18.90
C ARG A 86 -26.05 -18.73 18.56
N LEU A 87 -25.85 -17.86 19.54
CA LEU A 87 -25.17 -16.57 19.36
C LEU A 87 -23.68 -16.74 19.04
N GLU A 88 -23.01 -17.68 19.71
CA GLU A 88 -21.59 -17.97 19.45
C GLU A 88 -21.38 -18.59 18.06
N ARG A 89 -22.29 -19.45 17.59
CA ARG A 89 -22.22 -19.98 16.22
C ARG A 89 -22.37 -18.89 15.16
N ILE A 90 -23.26 -17.93 15.41
CA ILE A 90 -23.44 -16.79 14.50
C ILE A 90 -22.20 -15.89 14.52
N ALA A 91 -21.64 -15.62 15.71
CA ALA A 91 -20.39 -14.87 15.84
C ALA A 91 -19.22 -15.54 15.11
N ASP A 92 -19.07 -16.87 15.25
CA ASP A 92 -18.04 -17.63 14.53
C ASP A 92 -18.28 -17.62 13.00
N TRP A 93 -19.54 -17.59 12.54
CA TRP A 93 -19.85 -17.44 11.12
C TRP A 93 -19.45 -16.08 10.56
N PHE A 94 -19.63 -14.98 11.32
CA PHE A 94 -19.18 -13.64 10.93
C PHE A 94 -17.65 -13.51 10.81
N GLU A 95 -16.89 -14.41 11.44
CA GLU A 95 -15.42 -14.48 11.33
C GLU A 95 -14.96 -15.51 10.28
N SER A 96 -15.90 -16.18 9.61
CA SER A 96 -15.58 -17.21 8.62
C SER A 96 -15.17 -16.62 7.26
N ALA A 97 -14.25 -17.30 6.58
CA ALA A 97 -13.86 -16.94 5.20
C ALA A 97 -15.04 -16.98 4.22
N GLN A 98 -16.07 -17.79 4.48
CA GLN A 98 -17.28 -17.86 3.66
C GLN A 98 -18.07 -16.56 3.72
N TYR A 99 -18.21 -15.99 4.92
CA TYR A 99 -18.84 -14.69 5.11
C TYR A 99 -18.00 -13.56 4.50
N GLU A 100 -16.68 -13.57 4.68
CA GLU A 100 -15.78 -12.60 4.00
C GLU A 100 -15.95 -12.63 2.48
N MET A 101 -16.01 -13.82 1.88
CA MET A 101 -16.23 -14.00 0.43
C MET A 101 -17.61 -13.49 -0.03
N LEU A 102 -18.65 -13.66 0.78
CA LEU A 102 -19.98 -13.13 0.48
C LEU A 102 -19.97 -11.60 0.48
N ILE A 103 -19.38 -10.97 1.49
CA ILE A 103 -19.26 -9.51 1.57
C ILE A 103 -18.42 -8.98 0.41
N ALA A 104 -17.35 -9.69 0.04
CA ALA A 104 -16.51 -9.35 -1.10
C ALA A 104 -17.26 -9.39 -2.43
N ALA A 105 -18.10 -10.41 -2.64
CA ALA A 105 -18.92 -10.51 -3.84
C ALA A 105 -19.91 -9.34 -3.94
N VAL A 106 -20.54 -8.96 -2.82
CA VAL A 106 -21.44 -7.79 -2.78
C VAL A 106 -20.67 -6.49 -3.01
N LEU A 107 -19.46 -6.36 -2.45
CA LEU A 107 -18.59 -5.20 -2.68
C LEU A 107 -18.15 -5.11 -4.14
N CYS A 108 -17.75 -6.21 -4.76
CA CYS A 108 -17.41 -6.25 -6.17
C CYS A 108 -18.60 -5.82 -7.03
N PHE A 109 -19.80 -6.28 -6.69
CA PHE A 109 -21.02 -5.86 -7.37
C PHE A 109 -21.30 -4.35 -7.17
N ASN A 110 -21.05 -3.80 -5.98
CA ASN A 110 -21.13 -2.35 -5.74
C ASN A 110 -20.12 -1.56 -6.58
N VAL A 111 -18.88 -2.04 -6.71
CA VAL A 111 -17.86 -1.37 -7.55
C VAL A 111 -18.25 -1.41 -9.03
N LEU A 112 -18.77 -2.54 -9.52
CA LEU A 112 -19.29 -2.63 -10.89
C LEU A 112 -20.49 -1.70 -11.11
N TRP A 113 -21.35 -1.53 -10.11
CA TRP A 113 -22.43 -0.55 -10.15
C TRP A 113 -21.92 0.88 -10.27
N MET A 114 -20.91 1.27 -9.46
CA MET A 114 -20.28 2.59 -9.56
C MET A 114 -19.59 2.81 -10.91
N ALA A 115 -18.97 1.76 -11.48
CA ALA A 115 -18.37 1.82 -12.80
C ALA A 115 -19.44 2.02 -13.89
N LEU A 116 -20.60 1.39 -13.77
CA LEU A 116 -21.74 1.60 -14.67
C LEU A 116 -22.29 3.03 -14.56
N GLU A 117 -22.49 3.55 -13.35
CA GLU A 117 -22.88 4.95 -13.11
C GLU A 117 -21.92 5.91 -13.82
N ALA A 118 -20.61 5.72 -13.60
CA ALA A 118 -19.57 6.54 -14.21
C ALA A 118 -19.54 6.44 -15.75
N GLN A 119 -19.80 5.25 -16.31
CA GLN A 119 -19.87 5.05 -17.76
C GLN A 119 -21.05 5.82 -18.38
N VAL A 120 -22.24 5.77 -17.76
CA VAL A 120 -23.43 6.46 -18.25
C VAL A 120 -23.28 7.99 -18.09
N ASP A 121 -22.75 8.46 -16.96
CA ASP A 121 -22.39 9.87 -16.76
C ASP A 121 -21.38 10.37 -17.82
N GLY A 122 -20.40 9.52 -18.16
CA GLY A 122 -19.40 9.78 -19.18
C GLY A 122 -20.01 9.95 -20.58
N TYR A 123 -20.96 9.08 -20.96
CA TYR A 123 -21.67 9.21 -22.24
C TYR A 123 -22.43 10.53 -22.36
N ARG A 124 -23.12 10.94 -21.29
CA ARG A 124 -23.82 12.23 -21.26
C ARG A 124 -22.84 13.40 -21.40
N SER A 125 -21.80 13.39 -20.58
CA SER A 125 -20.78 14.45 -20.59
C SER A 125 -20.14 14.58 -21.97
N GLY A 126 -19.81 13.46 -22.61
CA GLY A 126 -19.26 13.42 -23.97
C GLY A 126 -20.23 13.93 -25.03
N HIS A 127 -21.53 13.64 -24.92
CA HIS A 127 -22.54 14.20 -25.81
C HIS A 127 -22.69 15.72 -25.60
N THR A 128 -22.72 16.20 -24.36
CA THR A 128 -22.84 17.65 -24.05
C THR A 128 -21.70 18.48 -24.64
N ILE A 129 -20.49 17.93 -24.68
CA ILE A 129 -19.32 18.60 -25.28
C ILE A 129 -19.12 18.29 -26.77
N GLY A 130 -20.06 17.58 -27.41
CA GLY A 130 -20.03 17.27 -28.84
C GLY A 130 -19.02 16.20 -29.27
N VAL A 131 -18.49 15.40 -28.34
CA VAL A 131 -17.56 14.29 -28.64
C VAL A 131 -18.29 13.04 -29.13
N PHE A 132 -19.52 12.78 -28.67
CA PHE A 132 -20.35 11.67 -29.14
C PHE A 132 -21.53 12.19 -29.97
N GLU A 133 -21.64 11.74 -31.22
CA GLU A 133 -22.71 12.14 -32.15
C GLU A 133 -24.05 11.42 -31.85
N THR A 134 -23.99 10.21 -31.27
CA THR A 134 -25.19 9.42 -30.97
C THR A 134 -25.66 9.60 -29.53
N VAL A 135 -26.94 9.94 -29.36
CA VAL A 135 -27.60 9.99 -28.05
C VAL A 135 -27.84 8.56 -27.54
N VAL A 136 -26.95 8.06 -26.69
CA VAL A 136 -27.11 6.73 -26.05
C VAL A 136 -28.18 6.77 -24.96
N VAL A 137 -28.29 7.90 -24.24
CA VAL A 137 -29.30 8.13 -23.21
C VAL A 137 -30.01 9.44 -23.50
N SER A 138 -31.31 9.36 -23.80
CA SER A 138 -32.15 10.53 -24.03
C SER A 138 -32.37 11.30 -22.73
N ASP A 139 -32.54 12.62 -22.81
CA ASP A 139 -32.85 13.50 -21.67
C ASP A 139 -34.09 13.03 -20.90
N ALA A 140 -35.08 12.43 -21.59
CA ALA A 140 -36.28 11.89 -20.95
C ALA A 140 -35.99 10.63 -20.12
N THR A 141 -35.05 9.78 -20.57
CA THR A 141 -34.63 8.57 -19.84
C THR A 141 -33.63 8.88 -18.74
N TRP A 142 -32.97 10.03 -18.79
CA TRP A 142 -31.94 10.43 -17.83
C TRP A 142 -32.46 10.52 -16.39
N ALA A 143 -33.61 11.15 -16.18
CA ALA A 143 -34.23 11.24 -14.87
C ALA A 143 -34.51 9.86 -14.25
N VAL A 144 -34.84 8.87 -15.09
CA VAL A 144 -35.04 7.48 -14.64
C VAL A 144 -33.71 6.86 -14.22
N TRP A 145 -32.64 7.06 -14.99
CA TRP A 145 -31.30 6.57 -14.63
C TRP A 145 -30.78 7.19 -13.33
N GLU A 146 -30.98 8.50 -13.11
CA GLU A 146 -30.62 9.16 -11.84
C GLU A 146 -31.33 8.51 -10.65
N ILE A 147 -32.63 8.22 -10.78
CA ILE A 147 -33.40 7.55 -9.73
C ILE A 147 -32.88 6.12 -9.51
N VAL A 148 -32.63 5.37 -10.58
CA VAL A 148 -32.10 3.99 -10.50
C VAL A 148 -30.75 3.97 -9.79
N PHE A 149 -29.82 4.85 -10.17
CA PHE A 149 -28.51 4.95 -9.54
C PHE A 149 -28.60 5.36 -8.06
N ALA A 150 -29.46 6.34 -7.74
CA ALA A 150 -29.70 6.76 -6.36
C ALA A 150 -30.26 5.62 -5.49
N ILE A 151 -31.22 4.85 -6.00
CA ILE A 151 -31.76 3.67 -5.31
C ILE A 151 -30.65 2.63 -5.08
N GLY A 152 -29.82 2.38 -6.09
CA GLY A 152 -28.67 1.47 -5.97
C GLY A 152 -27.71 1.90 -4.87
N ASP A 153 -27.30 3.17 -4.87
CA ASP A 153 -26.40 3.74 -3.87
C ASP A 153 -26.94 3.63 -2.44
N ILE A 154 -28.22 3.96 -2.24
CA ILE A 154 -28.90 3.82 -0.94
C ILE A 154 -28.92 2.35 -0.53
N THR A 155 -29.26 1.44 -1.44
CA THR A 155 -29.38 0.01 -1.14
C THR A 155 -28.06 -0.57 -0.70
N PHE A 156 -26.97 -0.32 -1.43
CA PHE A 156 -25.64 -0.79 -1.05
C PHE A 156 -25.14 -0.14 0.25
N THR A 157 -25.36 1.16 0.42
CA THR A 157 -24.94 1.84 1.65
C THR A 157 -25.70 1.30 2.86
N ALA A 158 -27.01 1.08 2.73
CA ALA A 158 -27.83 0.47 3.77
C ALA A 158 -27.34 -0.94 4.10
N PHE A 159 -27.07 -1.77 3.07
CA PHE A 159 -26.52 -3.12 3.26
C PHE A 159 -25.23 -3.08 4.09
N PHE A 160 -24.27 -2.24 3.72
CA PHE A 160 -22.97 -2.14 4.38
C PHE A 160 -23.01 -1.51 5.78
N VAL A 161 -23.91 -0.56 6.01
CA VAL A 161 -24.13 0.02 7.34
C VAL A 161 -24.78 -1.02 8.26
N LEU A 162 -25.81 -1.72 7.78
CA LEU A 162 -26.46 -2.80 8.53
C LEU A 162 -25.49 -3.92 8.84
N ASP A 163 -24.67 -4.31 7.89
CA ASP A 163 -23.63 -5.31 8.06
C ASP A 163 -22.68 -4.97 9.22
N VAL A 164 -22.15 -3.74 9.25
CA VAL A 164 -21.28 -3.27 10.34
C VAL A 164 -22.02 -3.19 11.66
N LEU A 165 -23.27 -2.70 11.68
CA LEU A 165 -24.07 -2.61 12.91
C LEU A 165 -24.38 -4.00 13.50
N VAL A 166 -24.73 -4.97 12.66
CA VAL A 166 -24.97 -6.37 13.07
C VAL A 166 -23.68 -6.98 13.62
N ARG A 167 -22.54 -6.77 12.96
CA ARG A 167 -21.23 -7.22 13.46
C ARG A 167 -20.90 -6.60 14.82
N ILE A 168 -21.11 -5.29 15.01
CA ILE A 168 -20.92 -4.62 16.31
C ILE A 168 -21.83 -5.21 17.39
N ALA A 169 -23.11 -5.46 17.07
CA ALA A 169 -24.08 -5.97 18.04
C ALA A 169 -23.75 -7.41 18.51
N ILE A 170 -23.24 -8.24 17.61
CA ILE A 170 -22.95 -9.66 17.87
C ILE A 170 -21.56 -9.84 18.49
N LEU A 171 -20.53 -9.21 17.93
CA LEU A 171 -19.13 -9.36 18.38
C LEU A 171 -18.79 -8.48 19.59
N ARG A 172 -19.56 -7.40 19.83
CA ARG A 172 -19.41 -6.50 20.98
C ARG A 172 -17.96 -6.01 21.15
N CYS A 173 -17.34 -6.27 22.31
CA CYS A 173 -15.96 -5.87 22.60
C CYS A 173 -14.92 -6.56 21.69
N LYS A 174 -15.23 -7.73 21.12
CA LYS A 174 -14.32 -8.44 20.21
C LYS A 174 -14.16 -7.68 18.89
N PHE A 175 -15.22 -7.00 18.42
CA PHE A 175 -15.19 -6.18 17.21
C PHE A 175 -14.09 -5.13 17.24
N TRP A 176 -13.97 -4.42 18.36
CA TRP A 176 -13.04 -3.30 18.54
C TRP A 176 -11.58 -3.73 18.76
N LYS A 177 -11.30 -5.02 18.93
CA LYS A 177 -9.93 -5.53 19.04
C LYS A 177 -9.25 -5.72 17.68
N VAL A 178 -10.03 -5.73 16.59
CA VAL A 178 -9.50 -5.95 15.24
C VAL A 178 -9.32 -4.60 14.53
N PRO A 179 -8.09 -4.20 14.17
CA PRO A 179 -7.83 -2.89 13.55
C PRO A 179 -8.61 -2.65 12.25
N MET A 180 -8.79 -3.68 11.43
CA MET A 180 -9.48 -3.57 10.13
C MET A 180 -10.96 -3.19 10.27
N ASN A 181 -11.59 -3.53 11.39
CA ASN A 181 -12.98 -3.16 11.66
C ASN A 181 -13.18 -1.65 11.81
N TYR A 182 -12.15 -0.88 12.19
CA TYR A 182 -12.22 0.58 12.24
C TYR A 182 -12.36 1.20 10.85
N ILE A 183 -11.70 0.61 9.84
CA ILE A 183 -11.83 1.04 8.45
C ILE A 183 -13.26 0.80 7.96
N ASP A 184 -13.84 -0.37 8.25
CA ASP A 184 -15.23 -0.68 7.90
C ASP A 184 -16.23 0.31 8.51
N VAL A 185 -16.02 0.70 9.77
CA VAL A 185 -16.83 1.73 10.46
C VAL A 185 -16.64 3.10 9.80
N ALA A 186 -15.40 3.52 9.57
CA ALA A 186 -15.10 4.83 8.97
C ALA A 186 -15.71 4.96 7.56
N VAL A 187 -15.57 3.92 6.73
CA VAL A 187 -16.12 3.89 5.37
C VAL A 187 -17.65 3.83 5.40
N SER A 188 -18.25 3.11 6.35
CA SER A 188 -19.72 3.09 6.54
C SER A 188 -20.25 4.44 6.99
N GLY A 189 -19.56 5.09 7.94
CA GLY A 189 -19.93 6.40 8.45
C GLY A 189 -19.83 7.48 7.39
N THR A 190 -18.76 7.48 6.58
CA THR A 190 -18.60 8.43 5.46
C THR A 190 -19.66 8.23 4.38
N SER A 191 -20.00 6.98 4.04
CA SER A 191 -21.08 6.68 3.07
C SER A 191 -22.46 7.09 3.59
N LEU A 192 -22.73 6.90 4.88
CA LEU A 192 -23.98 7.34 5.50
C LEU A 192 -24.07 8.88 5.53
N LEU A 193 -22.97 9.54 5.88
CA LEU A 193 -22.87 11.00 5.90
C LEU A 193 -23.08 11.59 4.50
N GLU A 194 -22.54 10.95 3.46
CA GLU A 194 -22.78 11.34 2.07
C GLU A 194 -24.27 11.38 1.73
N ILE A 195 -25.01 10.30 2.01
CA ILE A 195 -26.45 10.22 1.75
C ILE A 195 -27.21 11.28 2.55
N VAL A 196 -26.90 11.41 3.84
CA VAL A 196 -27.57 12.39 4.71
C VAL A 196 -27.33 13.80 4.20
N LEU A 197 -26.10 14.16 3.83
CA LEU A 197 -25.81 15.47 3.26
C LEU A 197 -26.49 15.69 1.91
N PHE A 198 -26.53 14.68 1.06
CA PHE A 198 -27.18 14.79 -0.24
C PHE A 198 -28.68 15.05 -0.09
N TYR A 199 -29.40 14.35 0.79
CA TYR A 199 -30.85 14.49 0.93
C TYR A 199 -31.31 15.58 1.92
N ALA A 200 -30.58 15.81 3.01
CA ALA A 200 -30.96 16.80 4.02
C ALA A 200 -30.51 18.22 3.66
N LEU A 201 -29.33 18.36 3.03
CA LEU A 201 -28.70 19.66 2.77
C LEU A 201 -29.10 20.26 1.42
N SER A 202 -29.47 19.44 0.43
CA SER A 202 -29.97 19.91 -0.88
C SER A 202 -31.30 20.65 -0.80
N ALA A 203 -32.09 20.43 0.27
CA ALA A 203 -33.40 21.04 0.45
C ALA A 203 -33.36 22.45 1.07
N ASN A 204 -32.30 22.82 1.81
CA ASN A 204 -32.37 24.00 2.70
C ASN A 204 -31.10 24.88 2.77
N LEU A 205 -29.96 24.51 2.13
CA LEU A 205 -28.72 25.28 2.24
C LEU A 205 -28.00 25.45 0.89
N ALA A 206 -27.48 26.66 0.63
CA ALA A 206 -26.57 26.94 -0.47
C ALA A 206 -25.18 26.34 -0.16
N VAL A 207 -25.03 25.05 -0.39
CA VAL A 207 -23.77 24.32 -0.14
C VAL A 207 -22.82 24.48 -1.34
N ASN A 208 -21.53 24.61 -1.05
CA ASN A 208 -20.49 24.79 -2.06
C ASN A 208 -20.44 23.58 -3.03
N PRO A 209 -20.45 23.78 -4.35
CA PRO A 209 -20.38 22.70 -5.36
C PRO A 209 -19.12 21.82 -5.24
N ILE A 210 -18.04 22.32 -4.63
CA ILE A 210 -16.83 21.55 -4.35
C ILE A 210 -17.11 20.42 -3.34
N LEU A 211 -17.98 20.64 -2.35
CA LEU A 211 -18.33 19.62 -1.36
C LEU A 211 -19.07 18.45 -2.02
N PHE A 212 -20.00 18.73 -2.94
CA PHE A 212 -20.66 17.68 -3.72
C PHE A 212 -19.69 16.91 -4.61
N ARG A 213 -18.65 17.56 -5.15
CA ARG A 213 -17.59 16.89 -5.90
C ARG A 213 -16.75 15.98 -5.01
N LEU A 214 -16.45 16.43 -3.78
CA LEU A 214 -15.68 15.65 -2.81
C LEU A 214 -16.47 14.44 -2.29
N LEU A 215 -17.78 14.61 -2.08
CA LEU A 215 -18.70 13.52 -1.73
C LEU A 215 -18.73 12.43 -2.79
N ARG A 216 -18.75 12.78 -4.09
CA ARG A 216 -18.66 11.81 -5.19
C ARG A 216 -17.36 11.00 -5.16
N ILE A 217 -16.23 11.62 -4.80
CA ILE A 217 -14.96 10.90 -4.61
C ILE A 217 -15.04 9.99 -3.37
N GLY A 218 -15.76 10.42 -2.33
CA GLY A 218 -16.06 9.62 -1.14
C GLY A 218 -16.72 8.27 -1.46
N LYS A 219 -17.52 8.17 -2.53
CA LYS A 219 -18.05 6.88 -3.01
C LYS A 219 -16.95 5.85 -3.27
N LEU A 220 -15.80 6.28 -3.80
CA LEU A 220 -14.66 5.40 -4.06
C LEU A 220 -14.03 4.85 -2.78
N ALA A 221 -14.20 5.52 -1.64
CA ALA A 221 -13.71 5.01 -0.35
C ALA A 221 -14.37 3.67 0.02
N ARG A 222 -15.53 3.33 -0.55
CA ARG A 222 -16.16 2.00 -0.39
C ARG A 222 -15.25 0.87 -0.86
N ALA A 223 -14.50 1.09 -1.95
CA ALA A 223 -13.55 0.10 -2.47
C ALA A 223 -12.39 -0.19 -1.51
N ILE A 224 -12.05 0.73 -0.60
CA ILE A 224 -11.01 0.53 0.43
C ILE A 224 -11.37 -0.66 1.34
N ARG A 225 -12.66 -0.99 1.51
CA ARG A 225 -13.08 -2.18 2.26
C ARG A 225 -12.58 -3.49 1.67
N MET A 226 -12.21 -3.53 0.40
CA MET A 226 -11.58 -4.74 -0.18
C MET A 226 -10.28 -5.07 0.56
N ILE A 227 -9.60 -4.05 1.10
CA ILE A 227 -8.35 -4.19 1.86
C ILE A 227 -8.61 -4.74 3.27
N THR A 228 -9.83 -4.63 3.82
CA THR A 228 -10.12 -5.15 5.18
C THR A 228 -10.33 -6.67 5.23
N MET A 229 -10.28 -7.33 4.08
CA MET A 229 -10.45 -8.78 3.96
C MET A 229 -9.21 -9.55 4.44
N ASN A 230 -9.32 -10.24 5.57
CA ASN A 230 -8.20 -10.98 6.15
C ASN A 230 -7.71 -12.12 5.24
N SER A 231 -8.61 -12.79 4.52
CA SER A 231 -8.26 -13.86 3.56
C SER A 231 -7.40 -13.39 2.38
N VAL A 232 -7.72 -12.23 1.81
CA VAL A 232 -6.93 -11.60 0.73
C VAL A 232 -5.62 -11.07 1.28
N LEU A 233 -5.70 -10.39 2.43
CA LEU A 233 -4.55 -9.87 3.13
C LEU A 233 -3.55 -10.97 3.49
N ALA A 234 -3.97 -12.16 3.91
CA ALA A 234 -3.05 -13.26 4.25
C ALA A 234 -2.11 -13.63 3.09
N SER A 235 -2.63 -13.67 1.85
CA SER A 235 -1.79 -13.92 0.66
C SER A 235 -0.94 -12.72 0.27
N LEU A 236 -1.40 -11.50 0.55
CA LEU A 236 -0.68 -10.26 0.30
C LEU A 236 0.30 -9.87 1.41
N HIS A 237 0.17 -10.45 2.62
CA HIS A 237 0.97 -10.10 3.79
C HIS A 237 2.44 -10.34 3.53
N LEU A 238 2.79 -11.44 2.86
CA LEU A 238 4.18 -11.68 2.46
C LEU A 238 4.70 -10.57 1.54
N LEU A 239 3.91 -10.14 0.55
CA LEU A 239 4.27 -9.06 -0.36
C LEU A 239 4.38 -7.71 0.37
N ILE A 240 3.44 -7.40 1.26
CA ILE A 240 3.43 -6.18 2.07
C ILE A 240 4.64 -6.17 3.02
N ARG A 241 4.96 -7.29 3.67
CA ARG A 241 6.14 -7.44 4.53
C ARG A 241 7.43 -7.28 3.73
N CYS A 242 7.54 -7.85 2.53
CA CYS A 242 8.67 -7.65 1.63
C CYS A 242 8.82 -6.18 1.20
N LEU A 243 7.70 -5.51 0.89
CA LEU A 243 7.68 -4.10 0.53
C LEU A 243 8.11 -3.23 1.71
N ALA A 244 7.54 -3.48 2.91
CA ALA A 244 7.87 -2.81 4.15
C ALA A 244 9.35 -2.96 4.50
N ALA A 245 9.89 -4.18 4.43
CA ALA A 245 11.31 -4.46 4.64
C ALA A 245 12.24 -3.79 3.63
N SER A 246 11.72 -3.39 2.47
CA SER A 246 12.48 -2.69 1.43
C SER A 246 12.38 -1.17 1.55
N THR A 247 11.44 -0.60 2.34
CA THR A 247 11.09 0.83 2.38
C THR A 247 12.29 1.78 2.51
N ASN A 248 13.24 1.45 3.39
CA ASN A 248 14.45 2.26 3.57
C ASN A 248 15.27 2.33 2.27
N ILE A 249 15.49 1.17 1.62
CA ILE A 249 16.23 1.09 0.36
C ILE A 249 15.45 1.78 -0.77
N LEU A 250 14.12 1.60 -0.86
CA LEU A 250 13.25 2.33 -1.80
C LEU A 250 13.50 3.83 -1.65
N PHE A 251 13.34 4.33 -0.43
CA PHE A 251 13.33 5.75 -0.14
C PHE A 251 14.65 6.39 -0.57
N TRP A 252 15.79 5.84 -0.13
CA TRP A 252 17.10 6.37 -0.49
C TRP A 252 17.38 6.26 -1.99
N THR A 253 16.92 5.20 -2.63
CA THR A 253 17.02 5.04 -4.09
C THR A 253 16.23 6.12 -4.83
N PHE A 254 14.97 6.34 -4.44
CA PHE A 254 14.13 7.39 -5.03
C PHE A 254 14.72 8.77 -4.78
N CYS A 255 15.25 9.06 -3.58
CA CYS A 255 15.94 10.30 -3.28
C CYS A 255 17.16 10.52 -4.19
N LEU A 256 17.97 9.47 -4.39
CA LEU A 256 19.15 9.54 -5.26
C LEU A 256 18.76 9.80 -6.72
N ILE A 257 17.77 9.06 -7.24
CA ILE A 257 17.26 9.26 -8.59
C ILE A 257 16.68 10.67 -8.75
N ALA A 258 15.86 11.13 -7.80
CA ALA A 258 15.26 12.47 -7.81
C ALA A 258 16.33 13.56 -7.77
N PHE A 259 17.41 13.38 -7.00
CA PHE A 259 18.54 14.30 -6.97
C PHE A 259 19.20 14.42 -8.35
N PHE A 260 19.53 13.30 -8.99
CA PHE A 260 20.11 13.33 -10.35
C PHE A 260 19.14 13.91 -11.39
N GLN A 261 17.84 13.63 -11.28
CA GLN A 261 16.81 14.24 -12.12
C GLN A 261 16.76 15.76 -11.94
N CYS A 262 16.81 16.26 -10.69
CA CYS A 262 16.86 17.68 -10.39
C CYS A 262 18.08 18.35 -11.04
N VAL A 263 19.28 17.80 -10.82
CA VAL A 263 20.53 18.37 -11.36
C VAL A 263 20.50 18.37 -12.89
N SER A 264 20.16 17.23 -13.50
CA SER A 264 20.06 17.11 -14.96
C SER A 264 19.03 18.09 -15.50
N GLY A 265 17.83 18.15 -14.91
CA GLY A 265 16.78 19.07 -15.32
C GLY A 265 17.16 20.54 -15.19
N MET A 266 17.87 20.93 -14.14
CA MET A 266 18.40 22.30 -14.02
C MET A 266 19.41 22.64 -15.11
N VAL A 267 20.28 21.69 -15.49
CA VAL A 267 21.20 21.87 -16.63
C VAL A 267 20.41 22.09 -17.92
N ALA A 268 19.41 21.25 -18.23
CA ALA A 268 18.59 21.40 -19.42
C ALA A 268 17.80 22.73 -19.42
N ASN A 269 17.17 23.10 -18.29
CA ASN A 269 16.45 24.38 -18.15
C ASN A 269 17.38 25.58 -18.38
N THR A 270 18.61 25.52 -17.86
CA THR A 270 19.60 26.59 -18.02
C THR A 270 20.06 26.70 -19.46
N LEU A 271 20.34 25.58 -20.14
CA LEU A 271 20.78 25.57 -21.53
C LEU A 271 19.68 26.04 -22.51
N CYS A 272 18.40 25.80 -22.20
CA CYS A 272 17.28 26.29 -23.01
C CYS A 272 16.96 27.77 -22.81
N ARG A 273 17.45 28.40 -21.74
CA ARG A 273 17.02 29.74 -21.32
C ARG A 273 17.30 30.80 -22.38
N ASP A 274 18.47 30.78 -23.00
CA ASP A 274 18.85 31.77 -24.01
C ASP A 274 18.03 31.58 -25.29
N PHE A 275 17.83 30.33 -25.73
CA PHE A 275 16.99 29.99 -26.87
C PHE A 275 15.53 30.44 -26.68
N ILE A 276 14.97 30.24 -25.48
CA ILE A 276 13.61 30.66 -25.15
C ILE A 276 13.46 32.18 -25.18
N ASN A 277 14.51 32.95 -24.89
CA ASN A 277 14.46 34.42 -24.85
C ASN A 277 14.89 35.08 -26.16
N ASP A 278 15.40 34.32 -27.14
CA ASP A 278 15.83 34.83 -28.44
C ASP A 278 14.62 35.23 -29.30
N GLU A 279 14.45 36.54 -29.53
CA GLU A 279 13.38 37.09 -30.38
C GLU A 279 13.55 36.76 -31.86
N ASN A 280 14.72 36.30 -32.28
CA ASN A 280 14.96 35.86 -33.67
C ASN A 280 14.36 34.49 -33.97
N GLN A 281 14.03 33.69 -32.94
CA GLN A 281 13.40 32.39 -33.10
C GLN A 281 11.89 32.50 -33.18
N SER A 282 11.25 31.61 -33.95
CA SER A 282 9.79 31.61 -34.08
C SER A 282 9.10 31.38 -32.72
N LEU A 283 8.00 32.09 -32.48
CA LEU A 283 7.25 31.99 -31.22
C LEU A 283 6.76 30.57 -30.94
N GLN A 284 6.29 29.86 -31.98
CA GLN A 284 5.78 28.48 -31.87
C GLN A 284 6.86 27.52 -31.34
N VAL A 285 8.08 27.59 -31.89
CA VAL A 285 9.19 26.74 -31.45
C VAL A 285 9.64 27.08 -30.02
N ARG A 286 9.61 28.36 -29.64
CA ARG A 286 9.91 28.80 -28.27
C ARG A 286 8.86 28.27 -27.28
N GLU A 287 7.59 28.27 -27.65
CA GLU A 287 6.49 27.70 -26.85
C GLU A 287 6.63 26.18 -26.66
N ASP A 288 7.03 25.46 -27.71
CA ASP A 288 7.26 24.01 -27.64
C ASP A 288 8.41 23.66 -26.70
N VAL A 289 9.54 24.37 -26.78
CA VAL A 289 10.66 24.20 -25.84
C VAL A 289 10.24 24.60 -24.42
N PHE A 290 9.49 25.69 -24.27
CA PHE A 290 9.01 26.16 -22.97
C PHE A 290 8.07 25.17 -22.28
N ARG A 291 7.22 24.46 -23.05
CA ARG A 291 6.27 23.47 -22.52
C ARG A 291 6.96 22.42 -21.64
N TYR A 292 8.14 21.98 -22.07
CA TYR A 292 8.95 20.97 -21.38
C TYR A 292 10.03 21.59 -20.47
N TYR A 293 10.78 22.58 -20.97
CA TYR A 293 12.01 23.08 -20.33
C TYR A 293 11.93 24.52 -19.84
N GLY A 294 10.75 25.16 -19.83
CA GLY A 294 10.61 26.58 -19.51
C GLY A 294 10.74 26.92 -18.03
N THR A 295 10.20 26.08 -17.13
CA THR A 295 10.30 26.25 -15.68
C THR A 295 10.89 25.01 -15.02
N PHE A 296 11.39 25.17 -13.78
CA PHE A 296 11.95 24.05 -13.02
C PHE A 296 10.94 22.89 -12.89
N SER A 297 9.70 23.14 -12.45
CA SER A 297 8.71 22.08 -12.24
C SER A 297 8.34 21.35 -13.53
N ARG A 298 8.25 22.08 -14.66
CA ARG A 298 8.02 21.47 -15.99
C ARG A 298 9.21 20.61 -16.41
N THR A 299 10.42 21.12 -16.18
CA THR A 299 11.64 20.42 -16.55
C THR A 299 11.83 19.18 -15.70
N PHE A 300 11.58 19.25 -14.39
CA PHE A 300 11.63 18.11 -13.48
C PHE A 300 10.63 17.02 -13.90
N LEU A 301 9.39 17.40 -14.23
CA LEU A 301 8.41 16.46 -14.80
C LEU A 301 8.89 15.87 -16.13
N SER A 302 9.48 16.66 -17.01
CA SER A 302 10.03 16.20 -18.29
C SER A 302 11.18 15.21 -18.10
N MET A 303 12.07 15.44 -17.13
CA MET A 303 13.15 14.49 -16.78
C MET A 303 12.59 13.20 -16.19
N PHE A 304 11.50 13.27 -15.42
CA PHE A 304 10.78 12.11 -14.92
C PHE A 304 10.12 11.31 -16.07
N GLU A 305 9.46 11.99 -17.02
CA GLU A 305 8.88 11.37 -18.23
C GLU A 305 9.95 10.69 -19.09
N LEU A 306 11.12 11.34 -19.25
CA LEU A 306 12.29 10.77 -19.93
C LEU A 306 12.77 9.45 -19.29
N LEU A 307 12.60 9.31 -17.97
CA LEU A 307 13.03 8.12 -17.23
C LEU A 307 12.01 6.97 -17.29
N PHE A 308 10.72 7.27 -17.09
CA PHE A 308 9.69 6.26 -16.84
C PHE A 308 8.64 6.10 -17.94
N ALA A 309 8.50 7.09 -18.83
CA ALA A 309 7.42 7.14 -19.81
C ALA A 309 7.98 7.24 -21.24
N ASN A 310 7.45 8.17 -22.05
CA ASN A 310 7.90 8.39 -23.42
C ASN A 310 9.04 9.42 -23.44
N TRP A 311 10.25 8.93 -23.71
CA TRP A 311 11.45 9.74 -23.76
C TRP A 311 11.58 10.55 -25.06
N SER A 312 10.88 10.16 -26.14
CA SER A 312 11.11 10.74 -27.47
C SER A 312 10.64 12.19 -27.58
N PRO A 313 9.40 12.59 -27.22
CA PRO A 313 8.94 13.95 -27.42
C PRO A 313 9.78 15.01 -26.68
N PRO A 314 10.07 14.87 -25.36
CA PRO A 314 10.90 15.86 -24.66
C PRO A 314 12.31 15.96 -25.25
N CYS A 315 12.91 14.84 -25.67
CA CYS A 315 14.24 14.80 -26.27
C CYS A 315 14.28 15.48 -27.65
N ARG A 316 13.35 15.09 -28.53
CA ARG A 316 13.28 15.55 -29.93
C ARG A 316 13.11 17.06 -30.03
N VAL A 317 12.32 17.64 -29.13
CA VAL A 317 12.10 19.09 -29.09
C VAL A 317 13.41 19.89 -28.96
N LEU A 318 14.40 19.46 -28.16
CA LEU A 318 15.69 20.17 -28.13
C LEU A 318 16.62 19.78 -29.27
N VAL A 319 16.61 18.50 -29.65
CA VAL A 319 17.51 17.98 -30.70
C VAL A 319 17.21 18.65 -32.04
N GLU A 320 15.94 18.82 -32.38
CA GLU A 320 15.50 19.32 -33.68
C GLU A 320 15.47 20.86 -33.73
N ASN A 321 15.22 21.53 -32.59
CA ASN A 321 15.06 22.99 -32.58
C ASN A 321 16.27 23.77 -32.05
N ILE A 322 17.12 23.16 -31.20
CA ILE A 322 18.25 23.87 -30.58
C ILE A 322 19.58 23.34 -31.10
N SER A 323 19.87 22.04 -30.90
CA SER A 323 21.14 21.45 -31.31
C SER A 323 21.12 19.93 -31.23
N GLU A 324 21.71 19.27 -32.22
CA GLU A 324 21.88 17.81 -32.23
C GLU A 324 22.70 17.29 -31.03
N TRP A 325 23.54 18.13 -30.42
CA TRP A 325 24.33 17.78 -29.22
C TRP A 325 23.48 17.38 -28.01
N PHE A 326 22.23 17.85 -27.94
CA PHE A 326 21.29 17.39 -26.91
C PHE A 326 21.01 15.88 -27.02
N SER A 327 21.20 15.26 -28.19
CA SER A 327 21.10 13.80 -28.36
C SER A 327 22.09 13.08 -27.45
N VAL A 328 23.34 13.56 -27.38
CA VAL A 328 24.38 12.96 -26.53
C VAL A 328 24.00 13.11 -25.06
N TYR A 329 23.52 14.29 -24.65
CA TYR A 329 23.06 14.55 -23.29
C TYR A 329 21.92 13.59 -22.87
N PHE A 330 20.88 13.46 -23.69
CA PHE A 330 19.73 12.59 -23.36
C PHE A 330 20.08 11.10 -23.46
N LEU A 331 20.93 10.70 -24.40
CA LEU A 331 21.40 9.31 -24.49
C LEU A 331 22.22 8.92 -23.26
N LEU A 332 23.13 9.79 -22.79
CA LEU A 332 23.90 9.54 -21.57
C LEU A 332 22.97 9.46 -20.35
N TYR A 333 22.04 10.41 -20.20
CA TYR A 333 21.04 10.38 -19.13
C TYR A 333 20.24 9.06 -19.15
N ARG A 334 19.78 8.63 -20.33
CA ARG A 334 18.96 7.42 -20.48
C ARG A 334 19.73 6.13 -20.24
N CYS A 335 20.99 6.06 -20.69
CA CYS A 335 21.85 4.89 -20.47
C CYS A 335 22.25 4.75 -19.00
N VAL A 336 22.62 5.85 -18.35
CA VAL A 336 23.07 5.83 -16.95
C VAL A 336 21.87 5.66 -16.01
N LEU A 337 20.93 6.59 -16.01
CA LEU A 337 19.84 6.55 -15.03
C LEU A 337 18.76 5.55 -15.43
N GLY A 338 18.36 5.55 -16.70
CA GLY A 338 17.24 4.75 -17.15
C GLY A 338 17.53 3.29 -17.46
N TYR A 339 18.79 2.91 -17.64
CA TYR A 339 19.17 1.51 -17.85
C TYR A 339 20.04 1.02 -16.69
N ALA A 340 21.23 1.61 -16.47
CA ALA A 340 22.16 1.10 -15.46
C ALA A 340 21.58 1.23 -14.04
N VAL A 341 21.17 2.42 -13.60
CA VAL A 341 20.66 2.64 -12.25
C VAL A 341 19.35 1.90 -12.01
N LEU A 342 18.34 2.03 -12.88
CA LEU A 342 17.08 1.32 -12.69
C LEU A 342 17.25 -0.21 -12.63
N ASN A 343 18.14 -0.81 -13.43
CA ASN A 343 18.40 -2.26 -13.36
C ASN A 343 19.09 -2.67 -12.06
N VAL A 344 20.09 -1.91 -11.59
CA VAL A 344 20.75 -2.17 -10.30
C VAL A 344 19.73 -2.08 -9.17
N VAL A 345 18.90 -1.05 -9.21
CA VAL A 345 17.83 -0.85 -8.26
C VAL A 345 16.91 -2.07 -8.26
N SER A 346 16.33 -2.45 -9.39
CA SER A 346 15.48 -3.64 -9.50
C SER A 346 16.15 -4.92 -8.99
N ALA A 347 17.45 -5.11 -9.22
CA ALA A 347 18.19 -6.26 -8.70
C ALA A 347 18.27 -6.25 -7.16
N VAL A 348 18.59 -5.11 -6.55
CA VAL A 348 18.63 -4.96 -5.08
C VAL A 348 17.24 -5.22 -4.47
N PHE A 349 16.18 -4.75 -5.12
CA PHE A 349 14.80 -5.01 -4.71
C PHE A 349 14.44 -6.49 -4.70
N VAL A 350 14.77 -7.20 -5.78
CA VAL A 350 14.55 -8.64 -5.87
C VAL A 350 15.35 -9.36 -4.79
N GLN A 351 16.61 -8.99 -4.57
CA GLN A 351 17.45 -9.59 -3.53
C GLN A 351 16.87 -9.38 -2.12
N GLN A 352 16.42 -8.17 -1.81
CA GLN A 352 15.79 -7.86 -0.52
C GLN A 352 14.48 -8.66 -0.34
N THR A 353 13.66 -8.74 -1.38
CA THR A 353 12.41 -9.52 -1.38
C THR A 353 12.68 -11.01 -1.13
N MET A 354 13.65 -11.60 -1.83
CA MET A 354 14.02 -13.01 -1.64
C MET A 354 14.56 -13.27 -0.23
N LYS A 355 15.36 -12.34 0.31
CA LYS A 355 15.85 -12.42 1.68
C LYS A 355 14.71 -12.44 2.69
N THR A 356 13.75 -11.51 2.58
CA THR A 356 12.58 -11.46 3.47
C THR A 356 11.70 -12.71 3.34
N ALA A 357 11.46 -13.18 2.11
CA ALA A 357 10.68 -14.40 1.90
C ALA A 357 11.35 -15.64 2.50
N SER A 358 12.67 -15.79 2.34
CA SER A 358 13.42 -16.92 2.92
C SER A 358 13.45 -16.89 4.45
N SER A 359 13.54 -15.70 5.06
CA SER A 359 13.49 -15.58 6.51
C SER A 359 12.11 -15.92 7.08
N ASP A 360 11.03 -15.59 6.36
CA ASP A 360 9.65 -15.92 6.75
C ASP A 360 9.43 -17.45 6.72
N GLU A 361 9.96 -18.14 5.70
CA GLU A 361 9.92 -19.60 5.61
C GLU A 361 10.74 -20.28 6.73
N GLU A 362 11.94 -19.77 7.03
CA GLU A 362 12.79 -20.31 8.11
C GLU A 362 12.15 -20.11 9.50
N LEU A 363 11.53 -18.94 9.73
CA LEU A 363 10.78 -18.66 10.96
C LEU A 363 9.59 -19.60 11.11
N ALA A 364 8.80 -19.76 10.05
CA ALA A 364 7.65 -20.68 10.03
C ALA A 364 8.08 -22.14 10.30
N PHE A 365 9.22 -22.59 9.76
CA PHE A 365 9.76 -23.92 10.01
C PHE A 365 10.18 -24.10 11.48
N LYS A 366 10.98 -23.17 12.04
CA LYS A 366 11.44 -23.24 13.43
C LYS A 366 10.31 -23.25 14.43
N GLN A 367 9.22 -22.54 14.13
CA GLN A 367 8.06 -22.51 15.03
C GLN A 367 7.21 -23.76 14.92
N LYS A 368 7.06 -24.36 13.73
CA LYS A 368 6.45 -25.70 13.58
C LYS A 368 7.22 -26.74 14.41
N GLU A 369 8.55 -26.68 14.41
CA GLU A 369 9.38 -27.56 15.24
C GLU A 369 9.16 -27.33 16.75
N ARG A 370 9.04 -26.06 17.19
CA ARG A 370 8.72 -25.72 18.59
C ARG A 370 7.34 -26.22 19.01
N ALA A 371 6.32 -26.06 18.16
CA ALA A 371 4.96 -26.53 18.42
C ALA A 371 4.89 -28.06 18.52
N ALA A 372 5.60 -28.77 17.64
CA ALA A 372 5.71 -30.24 17.68
C ALA A 372 6.44 -30.75 18.93
N ARG A 373 7.36 -29.97 19.51
CA ARG A 373 8.04 -30.31 20.78
C ARG A 373 7.22 -29.95 22.02
N ALA A 374 6.26 -29.05 21.91
CA ALA A 374 5.40 -28.59 23.00
C ALA A 374 4.13 -29.44 23.18
N THR A 375 3.86 -30.37 22.27
CA THR A 375 2.77 -31.34 22.39
C THR A 375 3.24 -32.53 23.27
N PRO A 376 2.62 -32.77 24.44
CA PRO A 376 3.06 -33.78 25.40
C PRO A 376 2.84 -35.23 24.94
#